data_AF-A0A2N1RZ17-F1
#
_entry.id   AF-A0A2N1RZ17-F1
#
_cell.length_a   1.000
_cell.length_b   1.000
_cell.length_c   1.000
_cell.angle_alpha   90.00
_cell.angle_beta   90.00
_cell.angle_gamma   90.00
#
_symmetry.space_group_name_H-M   'P 1'
#
loop_
_entity.id
_entity.type
_entity.pdbx_description
1 polymer ?
#
loop_
_entity_poly.entity_id
_entity_poly.type
_entity_poly.pdbx_seq_one_letter_code
_entity_poly.pdbx_strand_id
1 'polypeptide(L)'
;PAKAEEDFLYISSGTWSLLGVESEQPILTPAALESGFTNEVAVNGNIRFLKNIMGMWIQQECVRHWESLGEHIDWKDLDEQTIACSSYAGYIDPDDQRYLKPNSPQSLMVDRVAENCRDLGLPVPSSHGEYMVAIYRGLARAYAKAIKHLATITGRTYSSLHIIGGGCKNEILDQWAADETGLTVYAGPVEATALGNMLVQGVATKGIGSLQAGRDMIIEHQRVKQFNPA
;
A
#
# COMPACT_ATOMS: atom_id res chain seq x y z
N PRO A 1 7.34 8.86 7.38
CA PRO A 1 8.34 9.50 8.26
C PRO A 1 7.91 9.21 9.70
N ALA A 2 8.78 8.58 10.48
CA ALA A 2 8.43 8.06 11.80
C ALA A 2 9.35 8.67 12.86
N LYS A 3 8.83 8.82 14.08
CA LYS A 3 9.65 9.19 15.23
C LYS A 3 10.60 8.03 15.56
N ALA A 4 11.80 8.34 16.04
CA ALA A 4 12.88 7.38 16.22
C ALA A 4 12.63 6.26 17.24
N GLU A 5 11.56 6.35 18.04
CA GLU A 5 11.34 5.51 19.23
C GLU A 5 10.22 4.47 19.07
N GLU A 6 9.61 4.34 17.89
CA GLU A 6 8.52 3.39 17.65
C GLU A 6 8.93 2.32 16.63
N ASP A 7 8.69 1.04 16.92
CA ASP A 7 8.70 -0.01 15.89
C ASP A 7 7.48 0.23 14.98
N PHE A 8 7.76 0.75 13.79
CA PHE A 8 6.77 1.10 12.79
C PHE A 8 6.92 0.29 11.51
N LEU A 9 5.83 0.18 10.77
CA LEU A 9 5.79 -0.37 9.43
C LEU A 9 5.68 0.76 8.41
N TYR A 10 6.15 0.54 7.19
CA TYR A 10 5.84 1.43 6.09
C TYR A 10 5.22 0.67 4.91
N ILE A 11 4.36 1.36 4.16
CA ILE A 11 3.96 0.98 2.81
C ILE A 11 4.32 2.15 1.89
N SER A 12 5.23 1.89 0.94
CA SER A 12 5.34 2.76 -0.23
C SER A 12 4.23 2.40 -1.20
N SER A 13 3.16 3.20 -1.21
CA SER A 13 1.93 2.95 -1.95
C SER A 13 1.91 3.74 -3.27
N GLY A 14 1.93 3.00 -4.38
CA GLY A 14 1.80 3.50 -5.74
C GLY A 14 1.18 2.42 -6.63
N THR A 15 1.70 2.25 -7.85
CA THR A 15 1.32 1.11 -8.71
C THR A 15 1.47 -0.22 -7.97
N TRP A 16 2.57 -0.33 -7.21
CA TRP A 16 2.83 -1.42 -6.26
C TRP A 16 2.71 -0.91 -4.83
N SER A 17 2.41 -1.80 -3.90
CA SER A 17 2.50 -1.54 -2.47
C SER A 17 3.71 -2.29 -1.90
N LEU A 18 4.74 -1.55 -1.49
CA LEU A 18 5.94 -2.13 -0.89
C LEU A 18 5.84 -2.02 0.63
N LEU A 19 5.43 -3.12 1.28
CA LEU A 19 5.21 -3.19 2.73
C LEU A 19 6.46 -3.73 3.41
N GLY A 20 7.03 -3.01 4.38
CA GLY A 20 8.22 -3.48 5.08
C GLY A 20 8.65 -2.69 6.30
N VAL A 21 9.87 -3.00 6.75
CA VAL A 21 10.57 -2.39 7.89
C VAL A 21 12.03 -2.10 7.54
N GLU A 22 12.64 -1.17 8.28
CA GLU A 22 14.09 -0.99 8.28
C GLU A 22 14.74 -1.95 9.29
N SER A 23 15.86 -2.54 8.89
CA SER A 23 16.68 -3.45 9.70
C SER A 23 18.16 -3.12 9.50
N GLU A 24 18.98 -3.20 10.54
CA GLU A 24 20.44 -2.95 10.42
C GLU A 24 21.15 -4.05 9.63
N GLN A 25 20.61 -5.26 9.61
CA GLN A 25 21.19 -6.43 8.96
C GLN A 25 20.13 -7.18 8.15
N PRO A 26 20.52 -7.89 7.08
CA PRO A 26 19.58 -8.66 6.28
C PRO A 26 19.02 -9.83 7.09
N ILE A 27 17.74 -10.12 6.86
CA ILE A 27 17.04 -11.24 7.49
C ILE A 27 17.09 -12.43 6.54
N LEU A 28 17.94 -13.41 6.88
CA LEU A 28 18.29 -14.55 6.03
C LEU A 28 17.84 -15.90 6.62
N THR A 29 16.76 -15.89 7.41
CA THR A 29 16.22 -17.11 8.03
C THR A 29 15.46 -17.96 6.99
N PRO A 30 15.27 -19.27 7.23
CA PRO A 30 14.42 -20.11 6.38
C PRO A 30 12.99 -19.55 6.24
N ALA A 31 12.44 -19.01 7.34
CA ALA A 31 11.13 -18.34 7.32
C ALA A 31 11.13 -17.13 6.37
N ALA A 32 12.20 -16.33 6.33
CA ALA A 32 12.32 -15.22 5.40
C ALA A 32 12.37 -15.71 3.93
N LEU A 33 13.09 -16.80 3.64
CA LEU A 33 13.15 -17.41 2.31
C LEU A 33 11.77 -17.86 1.81
N GLU A 34 10.95 -18.46 2.68
CA GLU A 34 9.63 -18.99 2.33
C GLU A 34 8.53 -17.90 2.27
N SER A 35 8.80 -16.71 2.81
CA SER A 35 7.79 -15.67 3.02
C SER A 35 7.49 -14.80 1.79
N GLY A 36 8.37 -14.79 0.79
CA GLY A 36 8.30 -13.86 -0.35
C GLY A 36 8.75 -12.42 -0.03
N PHE A 37 9.32 -12.17 1.15
CA PHE A 37 9.99 -10.91 1.46
C PHE A 37 11.40 -10.86 0.84
N THR A 38 11.89 -9.65 0.61
CA THR A 38 13.21 -9.37 0.05
C THR A 38 14.00 -8.42 0.95
N ASN A 39 15.33 -8.48 0.84
CA ASN A 39 16.26 -7.59 1.53
C ASN A 39 16.82 -6.57 0.51
N GLU A 40 16.32 -5.34 0.51
CA GLU A 40 16.86 -4.25 -0.32
C GLU A 40 17.78 -3.33 0.49
N VAL A 41 18.89 -2.87 -0.10
CA VAL A 41 19.80 -1.93 0.58
C VAL A 41 19.22 -0.51 0.56
N ALA A 42 19.31 0.18 1.69
CA ALA A 42 18.94 1.59 1.86
C ALA A 42 20.18 2.50 1.78
N VAL A 43 19.95 3.81 1.60
CA VAL A 43 21.01 4.82 1.43
C VAL A 43 21.98 4.91 2.62
N ASN A 44 21.52 4.59 3.83
CA ASN A 44 22.33 4.57 5.05
C ASN A 44 23.06 3.24 5.29
N GLY A 45 22.99 2.29 4.35
CA GLY A 45 23.57 0.95 4.49
C GLY A 45 22.67 -0.05 5.23
N ASN A 46 21.56 0.39 5.82
CA ASN A 46 20.56 -0.50 6.41
C ASN A 46 19.82 -1.28 5.32
N ILE A 47 19.02 -2.24 5.75
CA ILE A 47 18.16 -3.06 4.93
C ILE A 47 16.71 -2.61 5.04
N ARG A 48 16.04 -2.52 3.91
CA ARG A 48 14.59 -2.47 3.76
C ARG A 48 14.11 -3.90 3.53
N PHE A 49 13.63 -4.54 4.59
CA PHE A 49 13.06 -5.88 4.51
C PHE A 49 11.57 -5.75 4.19
N LEU A 50 11.18 -6.07 2.96
CA LEU A 50 9.85 -5.73 2.43
C LEU A 50 9.27 -6.82 1.54
N LYS A 51 7.95 -6.80 1.37
CA LYS A 51 7.21 -7.62 0.42
C LYS A 51 6.53 -6.71 -0.60
N ASN A 52 6.55 -7.15 -1.87
CA ASN A 52 5.76 -6.54 -2.92
C ASN A 52 4.34 -7.11 -2.88
N ILE A 53 3.36 -6.23 -2.79
CA ILE A 53 1.93 -6.51 -2.91
C ILE A 53 1.45 -5.73 -4.14
N MET A 54 0.56 -6.33 -4.93
CA MET A 54 -0.05 -5.59 -6.03
C MET A 54 -0.75 -4.36 -5.43
N GLY A 55 -0.42 -3.17 -5.93
CA GLY A 55 -0.91 -1.93 -5.33
C GLY A 55 -2.12 -1.39 -6.07
N MET A 56 -2.11 -0.08 -6.29
CA MET A 56 -3.17 0.63 -7.00
C MET A 56 -3.23 0.27 -8.50
N TRP A 57 -2.36 -0.62 -8.98
CA TRP A 57 -2.39 -1.14 -10.34
C TRP A 57 -3.77 -1.69 -10.76
N ILE A 58 -4.41 -2.47 -9.88
CA ILE A 58 -5.66 -3.15 -10.21
C ILE A 58 -6.77 -2.12 -10.48
N GLN A 59 -6.95 -1.14 -9.59
CA GLN A 59 -7.92 -0.07 -9.81
C GLN A 59 -7.58 0.78 -11.04
N GLN A 60 -6.30 1.05 -11.30
CA GLN A 60 -5.87 1.87 -12.43
C GLN A 60 -6.21 1.19 -13.75
N GLU A 61 -6.03 -0.13 -13.84
CA GLU A 61 -6.38 -0.89 -15.04
C GLU A 61 -7.90 -1.04 -15.21
N CYS A 62 -8.68 -1.14 -14.13
CA CYS A 62 -10.14 -1.07 -14.21
C CYS A 62 -10.60 0.29 -14.76
N VAL A 63 -10.10 1.39 -14.21
CA VAL A 63 -10.44 2.75 -14.64
C VAL A 63 -10.04 2.99 -16.10
N ARG A 64 -8.82 2.61 -16.50
CA ARG A 64 -8.37 2.72 -17.91
C ARG A 64 -9.29 1.95 -18.86
N HIS A 65 -9.81 0.81 -18.43
CA HIS A 65 -10.76 0.05 -19.23
C HIS A 65 -12.10 0.78 -19.37
N TRP A 66 -12.70 1.25 -18.27
CA TRP A 66 -13.96 2.02 -18.33
C TRP A 66 -13.83 3.28 -19.19
N GLU A 67 -12.73 4.03 -19.04
CA GLU A 67 -12.44 5.19 -19.88
C GLU A 67 -12.29 4.82 -21.37
N SER A 68 -11.72 3.65 -21.68
CA SER A 68 -11.61 3.17 -23.06
C SER A 68 -12.96 2.85 -23.71
N LEU A 69 -14.00 2.63 -22.91
CA LEU A 69 -15.39 2.47 -23.38
C LEU A 69 -16.10 3.82 -23.60
N GLY A 70 -15.40 4.94 -23.35
CA GLY A 70 -15.93 6.30 -23.48
C GLY A 70 -16.58 6.84 -22.21
N GLU A 71 -16.44 6.14 -21.08
CA GLU A 71 -16.92 6.63 -19.79
C GLU A 71 -15.99 7.70 -19.22
N HIS A 72 -16.55 8.72 -18.57
CA HIS A 72 -15.76 9.70 -17.82
C HIS A 72 -15.73 9.30 -16.35
N ILE A 73 -14.55 8.97 -15.84
CA ILE A 73 -14.36 8.56 -14.45
C ILE A 73 -13.77 9.72 -13.65
N ASP A 74 -14.58 10.31 -12.77
CA ASP A 74 -14.10 11.22 -11.74
C ASP A 74 -13.77 10.44 -10.46
N TRP A 75 -12.58 10.68 -9.89
CA TRP A 75 -12.11 9.95 -8.71
C TRP A 75 -12.93 10.23 -7.47
N LYS A 76 -13.44 11.45 -7.30
CA LYS A 76 -14.26 11.80 -6.15
C LYS A 76 -15.62 11.11 -6.24
N ASP A 77 -16.24 11.10 -7.41
CA ASP A 77 -17.49 10.39 -7.63
C ASP A 77 -17.32 8.86 -7.46
N LEU A 78 -16.16 8.33 -7.85
CA LEU A 78 -15.81 6.92 -7.65
C LEU A 78 -15.62 6.57 -6.17
N ASP A 79 -14.98 7.45 -5.39
CA ASP A 79 -14.86 7.30 -3.93
C ASP A 79 -16.24 7.32 -3.26
N GLU A 80 -17.13 8.23 -3.66
CA GLU A 80 -18.51 8.31 -3.16
C GLU A 80 -19.30 7.01 -3.47
N GLN A 81 -19.17 6.48 -4.70
CA GLN A 81 -19.74 5.18 -5.07
C GLN A 81 -19.17 4.02 -4.25
N THR A 82 -17.85 4.03 -4.00
CA THR A 82 -17.17 3.00 -3.20
C THR A 82 -17.72 2.96 -1.78
N ILE A 83 -17.88 4.12 -1.15
CA ILE A 83 -18.46 4.22 0.20
C ILE A 83 -19.93 3.80 0.22
N ALA A 84 -20.72 4.21 -0.78
CA ALA A 84 -22.12 3.81 -0.90
C ALA A 84 -22.27 2.28 -1.05
N CYS A 85 -21.29 1.62 -1.69
CA CYS A 85 -21.22 0.18 -1.85
C CYS A 85 -20.49 -0.54 -0.71
N SER A 86 -20.14 0.11 0.40
CA SER A 86 -19.38 -0.50 1.50
C SER A 86 -20.02 -1.74 2.12
N SER A 87 -21.33 -1.98 1.93
CA SER A 87 -21.99 -3.23 2.36
C SER A 87 -21.74 -4.43 1.43
N TYR A 88 -21.29 -4.21 0.20
CA TYR A 88 -20.95 -5.29 -0.75
C TYR A 88 -19.86 -6.18 -0.15
N ALA A 89 -20.07 -7.51 -0.10
CA ALA A 89 -19.23 -8.43 0.68
C ALA A 89 -17.93 -8.87 -0.03
N GLY A 90 -17.79 -8.60 -1.33
CA GLY A 90 -16.68 -9.10 -2.13
C GLY A 90 -15.32 -8.50 -1.75
N TYR A 91 -14.29 -9.26 -2.06
CA TYR A 91 -12.88 -8.90 -1.97
C TYR A 91 -12.08 -9.76 -2.95
N ILE A 92 -10.89 -9.31 -3.31
CA ILE A 92 -9.96 -10.09 -4.15
C ILE A 92 -8.71 -10.50 -3.36
N ASP A 93 -7.95 -11.48 -3.87
CA ASP A 93 -6.57 -11.71 -3.45
C ASP A 93 -5.60 -10.95 -4.37
N PRO A 94 -5.10 -9.76 -3.98
CA PRO A 94 -4.23 -8.96 -4.85
C PRO A 94 -2.87 -9.62 -5.15
N ASP A 95 -2.47 -10.65 -4.40
CA ASP A 95 -1.23 -11.40 -4.67
C ASP A 95 -1.41 -12.44 -5.80
N ASP A 96 -2.63 -12.67 -6.29
CA ASP A 96 -2.91 -13.59 -7.40
C ASP A 96 -2.21 -13.11 -8.69
N GLN A 97 -1.46 -14.04 -9.30
CA GLN A 97 -0.67 -13.79 -10.51
C GLN A 97 -1.52 -13.32 -11.70
N ARG A 98 -2.84 -13.54 -11.69
CA ARG A 98 -3.76 -13.03 -12.71
C ARG A 98 -3.66 -11.50 -12.87
N TYR A 99 -3.29 -10.77 -11.81
CA TYR A 99 -3.22 -9.30 -11.81
C TYR A 99 -1.91 -8.72 -12.37
N LEU A 100 -0.90 -9.54 -12.67
CA LEU A 100 0.41 -9.06 -13.14
C LEU A 100 0.37 -8.35 -14.48
N LYS A 101 -0.45 -8.84 -15.41
CA LYS A 101 -0.46 -8.37 -16.79
C LYS A 101 -1.41 -7.18 -16.96
N PRO A 102 -1.06 -6.20 -17.81
CA PRO A 102 -2.02 -5.17 -18.21
C PRO A 102 -3.20 -5.78 -18.97
N ASN A 103 -4.22 -4.95 -19.18
CA ASN A 103 -5.36 -5.25 -20.02
C ASN A 103 -4.91 -5.67 -21.42
N SER A 104 -5.58 -6.69 -21.94
CA SER A 104 -5.55 -7.04 -23.36
C SER A 104 -6.99 -7.28 -23.85
N PRO A 105 -7.24 -7.29 -25.17
CA PRO A 105 -8.58 -7.56 -25.68
C PRO A 105 -9.14 -8.94 -25.30
N GLN A 106 -8.32 -9.85 -24.78
CA GLN A 106 -8.71 -11.20 -24.34
C GLN A 106 -8.68 -11.37 -22.81
N SER A 107 -8.21 -10.37 -22.07
CA SER A 107 -8.01 -10.47 -20.62
C SER A 107 -8.03 -9.09 -19.98
N LEU A 108 -9.21 -8.65 -19.58
CA LEU A 108 -9.41 -7.37 -18.91
C LEU A 108 -9.22 -7.51 -17.39
N MET A 109 -8.87 -6.41 -16.72
CA MET A 109 -8.71 -6.38 -15.26
C MET A 109 -10.05 -6.57 -14.56
N VAL A 110 -11.12 -5.98 -15.10
CA VAL A 110 -12.48 -6.14 -14.57
C VAL A 110 -12.92 -7.60 -14.60
N ASP A 111 -12.65 -8.33 -15.68
CA ASP A 111 -12.99 -9.76 -15.78
C ASP A 111 -12.24 -10.59 -14.74
N ARG A 112 -10.96 -10.28 -14.52
CA ARG A 112 -10.12 -10.96 -13.52
C ARG A 112 -10.56 -10.68 -12.09
N VAL A 113 -11.02 -9.47 -11.80
CA VAL A 113 -11.64 -9.14 -10.49
C VAL A 113 -12.94 -9.91 -10.31
N ALA A 114 -13.81 -9.90 -11.31
CA ALA A 114 -15.08 -10.64 -11.29
C ALA A 114 -14.88 -12.15 -11.13
N GLU A 115 -13.90 -12.72 -11.83
CA GLU A 115 -13.54 -14.14 -11.72
C GLU A 115 -12.97 -14.49 -10.36
N ASN A 116 -12.09 -13.67 -9.78
CA ASN A 116 -11.55 -13.92 -8.46
C ASN A 116 -12.65 -13.90 -7.38
N CYS A 117 -13.60 -12.94 -7.44
CA CYS A 117 -14.77 -12.96 -6.56
C CYS A 117 -15.58 -14.26 -6.72
N ARG A 118 -15.79 -14.73 -7.97
CA ARG A 118 -16.51 -15.98 -8.25
C ARG A 118 -15.79 -17.21 -7.70
N ASP A 119 -14.47 -17.30 -7.90
CA ASP A 119 -13.62 -18.38 -7.40
C ASP A 119 -13.67 -18.47 -5.86
N LEU A 120 -13.75 -17.32 -5.20
CA LEU A 120 -13.91 -17.20 -3.74
C LEU A 120 -15.35 -17.45 -3.25
N GLY A 121 -16.30 -17.72 -4.15
CA GLY A 121 -17.72 -17.90 -3.81
C GLY A 121 -18.41 -16.62 -3.35
N LEU A 122 -17.87 -15.47 -3.70
CA LEU A 122 -18.39 -14.15 -3.36
C LEU A 122 -19.31 -13.62 -4.47
N PRO A 123 -20.24 -12.69 -4.15
CA PRO A 123 -21.03 -12.00 -5.17
C PRO A 123 -20.11 -11.32 -6.19
N VAL A 124 -20.42 -11.41 -7.48
CA VAL A 124 -19.64 -10.73 -8.54
C VAL A 124 -19.95 -9.23 -8.51
N PRO A 125 -18.95 -8.33 -8.56
CA PRO A 125 -19.20 -6.89 -8.54
C PRO A 125 -19.92 -6.45 -9.83
N SER A 126 -20.91 -5.59 -9.66
CA SER A 126 -21.85 -5.16 -10.70
C SER A 126 -21.82 -3.64 -10.97
N SER A 127 -21.10 -2.89 -10.14
CA SER A 127 -20.92 -1.44 -10.28
C SER A 127 -19.48 -1.03 -9.96
N HIS A 128 -19.04 0.15 -10.42
CA HIS A 128 -17.69 0.65 -10.14
C HIS A 128 -17.37 0.69 -8.64
N GLY A 129 -18.33 1.11 -7.82
CA GLY A 129 -18.21 1.11 -6.37
C GLY A 129 -17.94 -0.30 -5.81
N GLU A 130 -18.67 -1.32 -6.28
CA GLU A 130 -18.42 -2.71 -5.85
C GLU A 130 -17.06 -3.25 -6.30
N TYR A 131 -16.60 -2.88 -7.50
CA TYR A 131 -15.24 -3.20 -7.96
C TYR A 131 -14.19 -2.58 -7.03
N MET A 132 -14.33 -1.31 -6.67
CA MET A 132 -13.40 -0.62 -5.77
C MET A 132 -13.44 -1.19 -4.36
N VAL A 133 -14.62 -1.51 -3.84
CA VAL A 133 -14.78 -2.21 -2.54
C VAL A 133 -14.00 -3.53 -2.56
N ALA A 134 -14.15 -4.33 -3.63
CA ALA A 134 -13.46 -5.61 -3.75
C ALA A 134 -11.93 -5.44 -3.72
N ILE A 135 -11.42 -4.45 -4.46
CA ILE A 135 -10.00 -4.14 -4.56
C ILE A 135 -9.46 -3.66 -3.21
N TYR A 136 -10.09 -2.66 -2.60
CA TYR A 136 -9.57 -2.05 -1.36
C TYR A 136 -9.64 -3.00 -0.18
N ARG A 137 -10.69 -3.82 -0.06
CA ARG A 137 -10.73 -4.89 0.95
C ARG A 137 -9.66 -5.94 0.72
N GLY A 138 -9.44 -6.33 -0.53
CA GLY A 138 -8.37 -7.25 -0.89
C GLY A 138 -6.99 -6.72 -0.46
N LEU A 139 -6.72 -5.45 -0.75
CA LEU A 139 -5.49 -4.77 -0.37
C LEU A 139 -5.33 -4.67 1.16
N ALA A 140 -6.33 -4.19 1.88
CA ALA A 140 -6.29 -4.08 3.34
C ALA A 140 -6.00 -5.44 4.00
N ARG A 141 -6.66 -6.51 3.54
CA ARG A 141 -6.43 -7.89 4.01
C ARG A 141 -5.04 -8.40 3.67
N ALA A 142 -4.54 -8.12 2.47
CA ALA A 142 -3.18 -8.47 2.09
C ALA A 142 -2.14 -7.75 2.96
N TYR A 143 -2.39 -6.48 3.32
CA TYR A 143 -1.54 -5.74 4.26
C TYR A 143 -1.55 -6.39 5.64
N ALA A 144 -2.71 -6.68 6.22
CA ALA A 144 -2.82 -7.33 7.52
C ALA A 144 -2.14 -8.70 7.54
N LYS A 145 -2.32 -9.52 6.50
CA LYS A 145 -1.65 -10.81 6.34
C LYS A 145 -0.12 -10.65 6.27
N ALA A 146 0.37 -9.72 5.45
CA ALA A 146 1.80 -9.47 5.30
C ALA A 146 2.43 -8.95 6.60
N ILE A 147 1.74 -8.06 7.33
CA ILE A 147 2.19 -7.55 8.63
C ILE A 147 2.29 -8.67 9.66
N LYS A 148 1.30 -9.57 9.73
CA LYS A 148 1.34 -10.72 10.63
C LYS A 148 2.51 -11.65 10.33
N HIS A 149 2.76 -11.93 9.04
CA HIS A 149 3.91 -12.72 8.62
C HIS A 149 5.23 -12.03 8.98
N LEU A 150 5.32 -10.73 8.71
CA LEU A 150 6.50 -9.93 9.02
C LEU A 150 6.81 -9.93 10.53
N ALA A 151 5.81 -9.68 11.38
CA ALA A 151 5.94 -9.75 12.84
C ALA A 151 6.41 -11.13 13.31
N THR A 152 5.94 -12.21 12.69
CA THR A 152 6.37 -13.58 13.00
C THR A 152 7.84 -13.79 12.64
N ILE A 153 8.30 -13.28 11.49
CA ILE A 153 9.67 -13.42 11.01
C ILE A 153 10.65 -12.59 11.84
N THR A 154 10.26 -11.35 12.19
CA THR A 154 11.11 -10.40 12.92
C THR A 154 11.08 -10.62 14.43
N GLY A 155 10.05 -11.29 14.94
CA GLY A 155 9.80 -11.43 16.37
C GLY A 155 9.41 -10.11 17.05
N ARG A 156 8.93 -9.12 16.27
CA ARG A 156 8.57 -7.78 16.75
C ARG A 156 7.08 -7.53 16.69
N THR A 157 6.63 -6.62 17.55
CA THR A 157 5.29 -6.02 17.48
C THR A 157 5.41 -4.60 16.95
N TYR A 158 4.46 -4.20 16.12
CA TYR A 158 4.44 -2.87 15.51
C TYR A 158 3.28 -2.05 16.08
N SER A 159 3.49 -0.75 16.23
CA SER A 159 2.50 0.17 16.81
C SER A 159 1.76 1.00 15.76
N SER A 160 2.38 1.17 14.59
CA SER A 160 1.89 2.07 13.56
C SER A 160 2.27 1.62 12.15
N LEU A 161 1.50 2.10 11.19
CA LEU A 161 1.70 1.87 9.76
C LEU A 161 1.77 3.21 9.01
N HIS A 162 2.92 3.51 8.42
CA HIS A 162 3.10 4.71 7.59
C HIS A 162 2.85 4.41 6.12
N ILE A 163 1.78 4.96 5.55
CA ILE A 163 1.50 4.84 4.12
C ILE A 163 2.02 6.11 3.44
N ILE A 164 2.97 5.94 2.53
CA ILE A 164 3.62 7.04 1.81
C ILE A 164 3.43 6.88 0.30
N GLY A 165 3.70 7.92 -0.49
CA GLY A 165 3.57 7.85 -1.95
C GLY A 165 2.17 8.23 -2.43
N GLY A 166 1.94 8.14 -3.75
CA GLY A 166 0.69 8.57 -4.37
C GLY A 166 -0.57 7.87 -3.84
N GLY A 167 -0.44 6.64 -3.36
CA GLY A 167 -1.55 5.84 -2.82
C GLY A 167 -2.04 6.31 -1.46
N CYS A 168 -1.26 7.08 -0.69
CA CYS A 168 -1.69 7.65 0.60
C CYS A 168 -2.74 8.78 0.48
N LYS A 169 -3.22 9.04 -0.75
CA LYS A 169 -4.37 9.91 -1.01
C LYS A 169 -5.68 9.14 -0.95
N ASN A 170 -5.64 7.80 -1.04
CA ASN A 170 -6.82 6.96 -0.98
C ASN A 170 -7.22 6.76 0.48
N GLU A 171 -7.97 7.72 1.00
CA GLU A 171 -8.37 7.73 2.41
C GLU A 171 -9.29 6.55 2.78
N ILE A 172 -10.01 5.97 1.81
CA ILE A 172 -10.84 4.77 2.02
C ILE A 172 -9.94 3.58 2.34
N LEU A 173 -8.92 3.34 1.52
CA LEU A 173 -7.96 2.27 1.73
C LEU A 173 -7.12 2.53 3.00
N ASP A 174 -6.72 3.77 3.27
CA ASP A 174 -5.96 4.11 4.48
C ASP A 174 -6.78 3.79 5.75
N GLN A 175 -8.08 4.13 5.78
CA GLN A 175 -8.96 3.79 6.89
C GLN A 175 -9.20 2.28 6.98
N TRP A 176 -9.50 1.60 5.88
CA TRP A 176 -9.74 0.15 5.91
C TRP A 176 -8.48 -0.64 6.26
N ALA A 177 -7.30 -0.15 5.89
CA ALA A 177 -6.04 -0.70 6.35
C ALA A 177 -5.88 -0.51 7.87
N ALA A 178 -6.25 0.64 8.43
CA ALA A 178 -6.24 0.82 9.89
C ALA A 178 -7.17 -0.19 10.57
N ASP A 179 -8.40 -0.30 10.10
CA ASP A 179 -9.42 -1.21 10.65
C ASP A 179 -9.00 -2.68 10.56
N GLU A 180 -8.51 -3.13 9.40
CA GLU A 180 -8.13 -4.54 9.15
C GLU A 180 -6.82 -4.92 9.86
N THR A 181 -5.89 -3.98 10.02
CA THR A 181 -4.60 -4.26 10.68
C THR A 181 -4.64 -4.05 12.19
N GLY A 182 -5.60 -3.27 12.69
CA GLY A 182 -5.64 -2.81 14.08
C GLY A 182 -4.54 -1.81 14.44
N LEU A 183 -3.84 -1.25 13.45
CA LEU A 183 -2.75 -0.29 13.66
C LEU A 183 -3.21 1.13 13.38
N THR A 184 -2.61 2.11 14.08
CA THR A 184 -2.76 3.51 13.69
C THR A 184 -2.05 3.73 12.36
N VAL A 185 -2.77 4.24 11.36
CA VAL A 185 -2.22 4.56 10.04
C VAL A 185 -1.89 6.04 9.94
N TYR A 186 -0.68 6.32 9.47
CA TYR A 186 -0.19 7.66 9.16
C TYR A 186 0.02 7.78 7.65
N ALA A 187 -0.90 8.45 6.96
CA ALA A 187 -0.85 8.64 5.51
C ALA A 187 -0.14 9.96 5.16
N GLY A 188 1.01 9.84 4.50
CA GLY A 188 1.81 10.96 4.02
C GLY A 188 3.30 10.84 4.33
N PRO A 189 4.17 11.54 3.56
CA PRO A 189 3.81 12.46 2.48
C PRO A 189 3.53 11.74 1.15
N VAL A 190 2.74 12.42 0.30
CA VAL A 190 2.46 11.98 -1.08
C VAL A 190 3.76 11.88 -1.89
N GLU A 191 4.59 12.92 -1.85
CA GLU A 191 5.80 13.04 -2.67
C GLU A 191 7.03 12.42 -1.99
N ALA A 192 6.87 11.29 -1.31
CA ALA A 192 7.92 10.67 -0.50
C ALA A 192 9.20 10.36 -1.29
N THR A 193 9.07 9.92 -2.55
CA THR A 193 10.24 9.67 -3.42
C THR A 193 11.01 10.95 -3.71
N ALA A 194 10.33 12.04 -4.08
CA ALA A 194 10.97 13.31 -4.38
C ALA A 194 11.62 13.92 -3.13
N LEU A 195 10.92 13.89 -2.00
CA LEU A 195 11.41 14.36 -0.71
C LEU A 195 12.64 13.55 -0.25
N GLY A 196 12.59 12.22 -0.36
CA GLY A 196 13.73 11.35 -0.03
C GLY A 196 14.95 11.63 -0.92
N ASN A 197 14.73 11.89 -2.21
CA ASN A 197 15.80 12.28 -3.13
C ASN A 197 16.44 13.62 -2.73
N MET A 198 15.62 14.65 -2.50
CA MET A 198 16.10 15.97 -2.07
C MET A 198 16.85 15.90 -0.73
N LEU A 199 16.36 15.07 0.20
CA LEU A 199 16.99 14.84 1.50
C LEU A 199 18.43 14.31 1.34
N VAL A 200 18.61 13.26 0.52
CA VAL A 200 19.95 12.67 0.29
C VAL A 200 20.90 13.70 -0.31
N GLN A 201 20.43 14.50 -1.28
CA GLN A 201 21.22 15.60 -1.86
C GLN A 201 21.56 16.67 -0.83
N GLY A 202 20.61 17.05 0.03
CA GLY A 202 20.80 18.03 1.10
C GLY A 202 21.85 17.58 2.12
N VAL A 203 21.86 16.29 2.47
CA VAL A 203 22.89 15.71 3.35
C VAL A 203 24.26 15.71 2.67
N ALA A 204 24.33 15.26 1.41
CA ALA A 204 25.59 15.23 0.65
C ALA A 204 26.22 16.61 0.48
N THR A 205 25.39 17.65 0.35
CA THR A 205 25.83 19.06 0.21
C THR A 205 26.01 19.78 1.54
N LYS A 206 25.85 19.08 2.68
CA LYS A 206 25.93 19.64 4.05
C LYS A 206 24.88 20.72 4.34
N GLY A 207 23.81 20.81 3.54
CA GLY A 207 22.66 21.68 3.80
C GLY A 207 21.70 21.10 4.84
N ILE A 208 21.72 19.78 5.05
CA ILE A 208 20.97 19.07 6.09
C ILE A 208 21.96 18.25 6.91
N GLY A 209 21.88 18.33 8.24
CA GLY A 209 22.88 17.74 9.14
C GLY A 209 22.91 16.20 9.14
N SER A 210 21.77 15.55 8.98
CA SER A 210 21.65 14.09 8.94
C SER A 210 20.36 13.64 8.24
N LEU A 211 20.27 12.35 7.89
CA LEU A 211 19.02 11.78 7.37
C LEU A 211 17.88 11.90 8.39
N GLN A 212 18.15 11.73 9.68
CA GLN A 212 17.13 11.88 10.72
C GLN A 212 16.66 13.33 10.81
N ALA A 213 17.58 14.30 10.83
CA ALA A 213 17.20 15.72 10.87
C ALA A 213 16.30 16.11 9.69
N GLY A 214 16.55 15.59 8.50
CA GLY A 214 15.68 15.85 7.37
C GLY A 214 14.37 15.05 7.38
N ARG A 215 14.32 13.85 7.98
CA ARG A 215 13.05 13.18 8.27
C ARG A 215 12.20 14.02 9.24
N ASP A 216 12.81 14.60 10.26
CA ASP A 216 12.13 15.48 11.23
C ASP A 216 11.58 16.73 10.54
N MET A 217 12.36 17.37 9.65
CA MET A 217 11.87 18.48 8.81
C MET A 217 10.68 18.07 7.92
N ILE A 218 10.71 16.86 7.35
CA ILE A 218 9.59 16.35 6.55
C ILE A 218 8.34 16.18 7.43
N ILE A 219 8.48 15.68 8.66
CA ILE A 219 7.36 15.54 9.61
C ILE A 219 6.75 16.91 9.93
N GLU A 220 7.60 17.93 10.16
CA GLU A 220 7.15 19.27 10.51
C GLU A 220 6.42 19.97 9.37
N HIS A 221 6.88 19.79 8.13
CA HIS A 221 6.39 20.57 6.99
C HIS A 221 5.38 19.85 6.10
N GLN A 222 5.26 18.53 6.19
CA GLN A 222 4.33 17.77 5.36
C GLN A 222 3.05 17.44 6.11
N ARG A 223 1.93 17.43 5.40
CA ARG A 223 0.66 16.95 5.94
C ARG A 223 0.70 15.44 6.03
N VAL A 224 0.55 14.93 7.24
CA VAL A 224 0.34 13.51 7.53
C VAL A 224 -1.04 13.38 8.16
N LYS A 225 -1.93 12.61 7.55
CA LYS A 225 -3.26 12.32 8.08
C LYS A 225 -3.20 11.07 8.94
N GLN A 226 -3.87 11.10 10.08
CA GLN A 226 -3.96 9.97 10.99
C GLN A 226 -5.33 9.29 10.84
N PHE A 227 -5.31 7.96 10.73
CA PHE A 227 -6.48 7.09 10.72
C PHE A 227 -6.34 6.10 11.87
N ASN A 228 -7.33 6.07 12.75
CA ASN A 228 -7.34 5.14 13.88
C ASN A 228 -8.24 3.94 13.52
N PRO A 229 -7.88 2.72 13.97
CA PRO A 229 -8.76 1.56 13.83
C PRO A 229 -10.09 1.82 14.55
N ALA A 230 -11.19 1.34 13.94
CA ALA A 230 -12.54 1.41 14.49
C ALA A 230 -12.76 0.56 15.76
#